data_AF-A0A961S4W1-F1
#
_entry.id   AF-A0A961S4W1-F1
#
_cell.length_a   1.000
_cell.length_b   1.000
_cell.length_c   1.000
_cell.angle_alpha   90.00
_cell.angle_beta   90.00
_cell.angle_gamma   90.00
#
_symmetry.space_group_name_H-M   'P 1'
#
loop_
_entity.id
_entity.type
_entity.pdbx_description
1 polymer ?
#
loop_
_entity_poly.entity_id
_entity_poly.type
_entity_poly.pdbx_seq_one_letter_code
_entity_poly.pdbx_strand_id
1 'polypeptide(L)' 'MDNGIAQRQVRVGLGDRGYDILIGAGLLASAGAEIAARLPGVRAAIVADDNVAAHHLATLEASLAG' A
#
# COMPACT_ATOMS: atom_id res chain seq x y z
N MET A 1 3.08 -23.38 -7.98
CA MET A 1 1.68 -23.10 -8.34
C MET A 1 1.43 -21.66 -7.98
N ASP A 2 1.70 -20.74 -8.90
CA ASP A 2 1.19 -19.38 -8.74
C ASP A 2 -0.33 -19.48 -8.87
N ASN A 3 -1.05 -18.92 -7.89
CA ASN A 3 -2.43 -18.56 -8.10
C ASN A 3 -2.40 -17.04 -8.19
N GLY A 4 -1.86 -16.53 -9.30
CA GLY A 4 -1.75 -15.12 -9.59
C GLY A 4 -3.11 -14.45 -9.69
N ILE A 5 -3.69 -14.07 -8.55
CA ILE A 5 -4.76 -13.08 -8.53
C ILE A 5 -4.14 -11.75 -8.93
N ALA A 6 -4.29 -11.40 -10.21
CA ALA A 6 -3.92 -10.09 -10.72
C ALA A 6 -4.50 -9.00 -9.80
N GLN A 7 -3.67 -8.02 -9.45
CA GLN A 7 -4.10 -6.87 -8.65
C GLN A 7 -5.34 -6.24 -9.28
N ARG A 8 -6.41 -6.13 -8.49
CA ARG A 8 -7.65 -5.47 -8.90
C ARG A 8 -7.69 -4.06 -8.33
N GLN A 9 -8.06 -3.11 -9.17
CA GLN A 9 -8.31 -1.73 -8.77
C GLN A 9 -9.82 -1.47 -8.71
N VAL A 10 -10.28 -0.84 -7.64
CA VAL A 10 -11.68 -0.39 -7.48
C VAL A 10 -11.67 1.11 -7.21
N ARG A 11 -12.30 1.89 -8.09
CA ARG A 11 -12.49 3.34 -7.89
C ARG A 11 -13.68 3.58 -6.96
N VAL A 12 -13.48 4.37 -5.91
CA VAL A 12 -14.55 4.87 -5.04
C VAL A 12 -14.67 6.38 -5.23
N GLY A 13 -15.86 6.85 -5.60
CA GLY A 13 -16.18 8.27 -5.67
C GLY A 13 -16.87 8.74 -4.39
N LEU A 14 -16.28 9.72 -3.70
CA LEU A 14 -16.83 10.37 -2.50
C LEU A 14 -16.90 11.90 -2.73
N GLY A 15 -17.80 12.33 -3.61
CA GLY A 15 -17.91 13.72 -4.05
C GLY A 15 -16.62 14.20 -4.73
N ASP A 16 -16.10 15.35 -4.31
CA ASP A 16 -14.87 15.94 -4.85
C ASP A 16 -13.60 15.14 -4.51
N ARG A 17 -13.71 14.14 -3.62
CA ARG A 17 -12.61 13.25 -3.29
C ARG A 17 -12.93 11.84 -3.77
N GLY A 18 -12.05 11.27 -4.58
CA GLY A 18 -12.15 9.87 -4.95
C GLY A 18 -10.78 9.23 -4.88
N TYR A 19 -10.75 7.94 -4.56
CA TYR A 19 -9.51 7.18 -4.47
C TYR A 19 -9.70 5.77 -5.02
N ASP A 20 -8.57 5.14 -5.28
CA ASP A 20 -8.51 3.78 -5.76
C ASP A 20 -8.15 2.84 -4.61
N ILE A 21 -8.85 1.72 -4.52
CA ILE A 21 -8.50 0.62 -3.65
C ILE A 21 -7.79 -0.41 -4.50
N LEU A 22 -6.55 -0.74 -4.13
CA LEU A 22 -5.77 -1.82 -4.74
C LEU A 22 -5.98 -3.09 -3.91
N ILE A 23 -6.38 -4.18 -4.55
CA ILE A 23 -6.71 -5.47 -3.91
C ILE A 23 -5.90 -6.56 -4.59
N GLY A 24 -5.06 -7.26 -3.82
CA GLY A 24 -4.19 -8.31 -4.33
C GLY A 24 -3.22 -8.82 -3.27
N ALA A 25 -2.62 -9.97 -3.52
CA ALA A 25 -1.57 -10.51 -2.66
C ALA A 25 -0.25 -9.73 -2.85
N GLY A 26 0.54 -9.59 -1.79
CA GLY A 26 1.89 -9.01 -1.87
C GLY A 26 1.97 -7.49 -2.02
N LEU A 27 0.84 -6.77 -2.07
CA LEU A 27 0.81 -5.32 -2.29
C LEU A 27 1.60 -4.49 -1.27
N LEU A 28 1.76 -5.00 -0.05
CA LEU A 28 2.52 -4.28 0.98
C LEU A 28 4.00 -4.15 0.62
N ALA A 29 4.57 -5.14 -0.09
CA ALA A 29 5.97 -5.11 -0.49
C ALA A 29 6.25 -4.09 -1.62
N SER A 30 5.23 -3.69 -2.37
CA SER A 30 5.30 -2.66 -3.41
C SER A 30 4.67 -1.32 -2.99
N ALA A 31 4.26 -1.19 -1.73
CA ALA A 31 3.50 -0.03 -1.26
C ALA A 31 4.27 1.29 -1.38
N GLY A 32 5.58 1.30 -1.08
CA GLY A 32 6.38 2.52 -1.22
C GLY A 32 6.44 3.05 -2.66
N ALA A 33 6.54 2.18 -3.66
CA ALA A 33 6.48 2.59 -5.07
C ALA A 33 5.10 3.18 -5.44
N GLU A 34 4.02 2.57 -4.97
CA GLU A 34 2.66 3.08 -5.16
C GLU A 34 2.45 4.46 -4.50
N ILE A 35 3.01 4.67 -3.31
CA ILE A 35 2.98 5.95 -2.61
C ILE A 35 3.79 7.00 -3.37
N ALA A 36 5.03 6.69 -3.75
CA ALA A 36 5.92 7.61 -4.47
C ALA A 36 5.34 8.04 -5.83
N ALA A 37 4.66 7.12 -6.54
CA ALA A 37 4.00 7.42 -7.81
C ALA A 37 2.85 8.43 -7.66
N ARG A 38 2.13 8.43 -6.53
CA ARG A 38 0.99 9.33 -6.27
C ARG A 38 1.39 10.62 -5.55
N LEU A 39 2.40 10.54 -4.68
CA LEU A 39 2.87 11.62 -3.82
C LEU A 39 4.41 11.71 -3.87
N PRO A 40 4.99 12.23 -4.96
CA PRO A 40 6.45 12.26 -5.12
C PRO A 40 7.13 13.09 -4.03
N GLY A 41 8.18 12.53 -3.41
CA GLY A 41 9.00 13.22 -2.40
C GLY A 41 8.33 13.44 -1.05
N VAL A 42 7.18 12.81 -0.79
CA VAL A 42 6.48 12.93 0.49
C VAL A 42 7.24 12.22 1.61
N ARG A 43 7.21 12.78 2.83
CA ARG A 43 7.57 12.05 4.05
C ARG A 43 6.32 11.37 4.61
N ALA A 44 6.41 10.08 4.91
CA ALA A 44 5.33 9.31 5.50
C ALA A 44 5.59 9.00 6.98
N ALA A 45 4.54 8.93 7.79
CA ALA A 45 4.58 8.36 9.13
C ALA A 45 3.73 7.08 9.14
N ILE A 46 4.24 6.02 9.76
CA ILE A 46 3.54 4.74 9.89
C ILE A 46 2.82 4.75 11.24
N VAL A 47 1.52 4.47 11.24
CA VAL A 47 0.69 4.34 12.45
C VAL A 47 -0.01 2.99 12.39
N ALA A 48 0.27 2.13 13.35
CA ALA A 48 -0.33 0.81 13.50
C ALA A 48 -0.36 0.43 14.99
N ASP A 49 -1.27 -0.47 15.37
CA ASP A 49 -1.22 -1.12 16.69
C ASP A 49 -0.12 -2.20 16.74
N ASP A 50 0.15 -2.72 17.94
CA ASP A 50 1.21 -3.70 18.17
C ASP A 50 1.00 -5.02 17.42
N ASN A 51 -0.26 -5.45 17.24
CA ASN A 51 -0.57 -6.71 16.57
C ASN A 51 -0.32 -6.59 15.05
N VAL A 52 -0.75 -5.50 14.44
CA VAL A 52 -0.49 -5.22 13.02
C VAL A 52 1.00 -4.99 12.78
N ALA A 53 1.65 -4.23 13.65
CA ALA A 53 3.08 -3.93 13.53
C ALA A 53 3.93 -5.20 13.57
N ALA A 54 3.65 -6.11 14.52
CA ALA A 54 4.36 -7.38 14.65
C ALA A 54 4.33 -8.25 13.37
N HIS A 55 3.32 -8.09 12.53
CA HIS A 55 3.14 -8.90 11.32
C HIS A 55 3.52 -8.20 10.01
N HIS A 56 3.43 -6.87 9.96
CA HIS A 56 3.44 -6.14 8.68
C HIS A 56 4.43 -4.98 8.61
N LEU A 57 4.91 -4.47 9.76
CA LEU A 57 5.74 -3.27 9.79
C LEU A 57 7.02 -3.43 8.96
N ALA A 58 7.77 -4.51 9.18
CA ALA A 58 9.04 -4.76 8.51
C ALA A 58 8.90 -4.80 6.98
N THR A 59 7.82 -5.39 6.46
CA THR A 59 7.56 -5.44 5.01
C THR A 59 7.25 -4.05 4.45
N LEU A 60 6.46 -3.25 5.16
CA LEU A 60 6.13 -1.89 4.73
C LEU A 60 7.35 -0.97 4.77
N GLU A 61 8.13 -1.00 5.85
CA GLU A 61 9.38 -0.23 5.98
C GLU A 61 10.36 -0.56 4.87
N ALA A 62 10.55 -1.86 4.55
CA ALA A 62 11.39 -2.28 3.45
C ALA A 62 10.92 -1.73 2.10
N SER A 63 9.60 -1.62 1.88
CA SER A 63 9.05 -1.03 0.65
C SER A 63 9.29 0.48 0.53
N LEU A 64 9.52 1.18 1.65
CA LEU A 64 9.68 2.64 1.75
C LEU A 64 11.14 3.09 1.78
N ALA A 65 12.11 2.18 1.79
CA ALA A 65 13.54 2.47 1.97
C ALA A 65 14.26 3.01 0.72
N GLY A 66 13.53 3.33 -0.37
CA GLY A 66 14.06 3.88 -1.63
C GLY A 66 13.66 5.32 -1.84
#